data_AF-A0A538PYA0-F1
#
_entry.id   AF-A0A538PYA0-F1
#
_cell.length_a   1.000
_cell.length_b   1.000
_cell.length_c   1.000
_cell.angle_alpha   90.00
_cell.angle_beta   90.00
_cell.angle_gamma   90.00
#
_symmetry.space_group_name_H-M   'P 1'
#
loop_
_entity.id
_entity.type
_entity.pdbx_description
1 polymer ?
#
loop_
_entity_poly.entity_id
_entity_poly.type
_entity_poly.pdbx_seq_one_letter_code
_entity_poly.pdbx_strand_id
1 'polypeptide(L)'
;MPKFLFKANDDVISHCSCIGEPALSTGQLDCPWCGCGWLICCSRCTKAFTYAVVRETDISLVELGRRDATARGFTSITDQECAELATGMERALEPFRIGDLVVYLDGEYLALDAKRVRFDGYFAAHDLDVLPHAEALGDPEVLLRTLGDGAYWLDRELPRSRVHDQIRRHAGRGQLSPATRRLRAPGARSRPRTCRPRRAG
;
A
#
# COMPACT_ATOMS: atom_id res chain seq x y z
N MET A 1 3.55 4.58 -22.60
CA MET A 1 4.38 4.23 -21.44
C MET A 1 3.44 4.11 -20.24
N PRO A 2 3.50 3.04 -19.43
CA PRO A 2 2.58 2.88 -18.30
C PRO A 2 2.78 3.99 -17.27
N LYS A 3 1.68 4.41 -16.63
CA LYS A 3 1.71 5.25 -15.43
C LYS A 3 2.10 4.40 -14.24
N PHE A 4 2.99 4.93 -13.40
CA PHE A 4 3.42 4.25 -12.19
C PHE A 4 3.77 5.24 -11.07
N LEU A 5 3.88 4.72 -9.84
CA LEU A 5 4.22 5.50 -8.66
C LEU A 5 5.73 5.49 -8.41
N PHE A 6 6.27 6.67 -8.14
CA PHE A 6 7.65 6.88 -7.73
C PHE A 6 7.67 7.67 -6.45
N LYS A 7 8.67 7.45 -5.59
CA LYS A 7 8.81 8.27 -4.38
C LYS A 7 8.93 9.76 -4.74
N ALA A 8 8.14 10.60 -4.07
CA ALA A 8 8.12 12.04 -4.30
C ALA A 8 9.14 12.78 -3.41
N ASN A 9 9.12 12.54 -2.10
CA ASN A 9 9.95 13.26 -1.12
C ASN A 9 10.16 12.42 0.16
N ASP A 10 10.75 13.05 1.19
CA ASP A 10 11.11 12.47 2.48
C ASP A 10 10.41 13.17 3.67
N ASP A 11 9.37 13.96 3.41
CA ASP A 11 8.93 15.02 4.34
C ASP A 11 8.27 14.52 5.63
N VAL A 12 7.67 13.32 5.63
CA VAL A 12 6.95 12.76 6.79
C VAL A 12 7.50 11.39 7.20
N ILE A 13 7.01 10.29 6.61
CA ILE A 13 7.54 8.95 6.86
C ILE A 13 8.21 8.46 5.57
N SER A 14 9.51 8.23 5.65
CA SER A 14 10.26 7.66 4.54
C SER A 14 11.45 6.87 5.05
N HIS A 15 11.46 5.58 4.71
CA HIS A 15 12.57 4.67 4.99
C HIS A 15 13.33 4.28 3.72
N CYS A 16 12.74 4.53 2.55
CA CYS A 16 13.36 4.32 1.25
C CYS A 16 14.32 5.47 0.92
N SER A 17 15.54 5.17 0.48
CA SER A 17 16.49 6.15 -0.07
C SER A 17 16.79 5.95 -1.56
N CYS A 18 16.08 5.03 -2.23
CA CYS A 18 16.26 4.78 -3.66
C CYS A 18 15.72 5.96 -4.49
N ILE A 19 16.44 6.31 -5.55
CA ILE A 19 16.08 7.39 -6.47
C ILE A 19 15.60 6.77 -7.78
N GLY A 20 14.46 7.24 -8.28
CA GLY A 20 13.94 6.83 -9.60
C GLY A 20 13.46 5.38 -9.68
N GLU A 21 13.36 4.67 -8.54
CA GLU A 21 12.79 3.32 -8.52
C GLU A 21 11.26 3.39 -8.40
N PRO A 22 10.54 2.53 -9.14
CA PRO A 22 9.09 2.43 -9.02
C PRO A 22 8.69 1.85 -7.66
N ALA A 23 7.45 2.10 -7.26
CA ALA A 23 6.83 1.43 -6.12
C ALA A 23 6.55 -0.06 -6.38
N LEU A 24 6.13 -0.78 -5.35
CA LEU A 24 5.42 -2.04 -5.48
C LEU A 24 3.94 -1.78 -5.74
N SER A 25 3.21 -2.77 -6.27
CA SER A 25 1.74 -2.71 -6.19
C SER A 25 1.30 -2.78 -4.73
N THR A 26 0.08 -2.30 -4.46
CA THR A 26 -0.59 -2.24 -3.16
C THR A 26 -0.03 -3.23 -2.13
N GLY A 27 0.67 -2.71 -1.12
CA GLY A 27 1.27 -3.49 -0.04
C GLY A 27 0.66 -3.09 1.30
N GLN A 28 0.20 -4.08 2.07
CA GLN A 28 -0.25 -3.86 3.44
C GLN A 28 0.94 -4.03 4.38
N LEU A 29 1.15 -3.06 5.28
CA LEU A 29 1.81 -3.35 6.56
C LEU A 29 0.72 -3.72 7.57
N ASP A 30 0.97 -4.75 8.38
CA ASP A 30 -0.03 -5.46 9.20
C ASP A 30 -0.77 -4.63 10.27
N CYS A 31 -0.56 -3.31 10.35
CA CYS A 31 -0.95 -2.50 11.49
C CYS A 31 -1.51 -1.13 11.07
N PRO A 32 -2.83 -1.01 10.81
CA PRO A 32 -3.45 0.28 10.47
C PRO A 32 -3.36 1.29 11.62
N TRP A 33 -3.20 0.80 12.86
CA TRP A 33 -3.09 1.59 14.10
C TRP A 33 -1.66 1.98 14.50
N CYS A 34 -0.62 1.78 13.68
CA CYS A 34 0.73 2.28 14.04
C CYS A 34 0.91 3.80 13.86
N GLY A 35 -0.11 4.53 13.40
CA GLY A 35 0.00 5.97 13.10
C GLY A 35 0.84 6.28 11.86
N CYS A 36 1.50 5.25 11.33
CA CYS A 36 2.22 5.23 10.06
C CYS A 36 1.29 5.42 8.85
N GLY A 37 -0.01 5.17 9.01
CA GLY A 37 -0.94 5.03 7.90
C GLY A 37 -0.60 3.83 7.01
N TRP A 38 -1.35 3.70 5.92
CA TRP A 38 -0.97 2.79 4.85
C TRP A 38 0.15 3.44 4.04
N LEU A 39 1.25 2.73 3.83
CA LEU A 39 2.42 3.29 3.15
C LEU A 39 2.65 2.63 1.80
N ILE A 40 3.37 3.35 0.93
CA ILE A 40 3.80 2.87 -0.38
C ILE A 40 5.19 2.27 -0.20
N CYS A 41 5.48 1.14 -0.84
CA CYS A 41 6.77 0.46 -0.72
C CYS A 41 7.58 0.56 -2.00
N CYS A 42 8.90 0.71 -1.90
CA CYS A 42 9.80 0.74 -3.06
C CYS A 42 10.01 -0.66 -3.65
N SER A 43 10.00 -0.79 -4.98
CA SER A 43 10.17 -2.09 -5.65
C SER A 43 11.55 -2.71 -5.45
N ARG A 44 12.56 -1.90 -5.13
CA ARG A 44 13.95 -2.34 -5.01
C ARG A 44 14.32 -2.72 -3.59
N CYS A 45 14.06 -1.83 -2.62
CA CYS A 45 14.48 -2.04 -1.24
C CYS A 45 13.35 -2.46 -0.30
N THR A 46 12.11 -2.52 -0.81
CA THR A 46 10.87 -2.87 -0.08
C THR A 46 10.56 -1.99 1.14
N LYS A 47 11.34 -0.93 1.35
CA LYS A 47 11.12 0.05 2.41
C LYS A 47 9.99 1.01 2.02
N ALA A 48 9.25 1.41 3.05
CA ALA A 48 8.05 2.22 2.94
C ALA A 48 8.35 3.73 2.85
N PHE A 49 7.43 4.48 2.25
CA PHE A 49 7.40 5.94 2.18
C PHE A 49 5.94 6.43 2.02
N THR A 50 5.67 7.67 2.45
CA THR A 50 4.31 8.24 2.44
C THR A 50 3.88 8.75 1.08
N TYR A 51 4.72 9.56 0.43
CA TYR A 51 4.33 10.33 -0.75
C TYR A 51 4.92 9.75 -2.02
N ALA A 52 4.04 9.41 -2.96
CA ALA A 52 4.41 9.09 -4.31
C ALA A 52 4.03 10.21 -5.28
N VAL A 53 4.67 10.22 -6.43
CA VAL A 53 4.33 11.03 -7.60
C VAL A 53 4.05 10.09 -8.76
N VAL A 54 2.99 10.39 -9.51
CA VAL A 54 2.63 9.64 -10.72
C VAL A 54 3.57 10.06 -11.85
N ARG A 55 4.25 9.10 -12.48
CA ARG A 55 5.12 9.32 -13.64
C ARG A 55 4.93 8.23 -14.69
N GLU A 56 5.30 8.53 -15.92
CA GLU A 56 5.47 7.51 -16.94
C GLU A 56 6.81 6.78 -16.75
N THR A 57 6.86 5.53 -17.16
CA THR A 57 8.08 4.73 -17.15
C THR A 57 8.24 3.91 -18.41
N ASP A 58 9.50 3.68 -18.80
CA ASP A 58 9.91 2.76 -19.85
C ASP A 58 10.01 1.31 -19.36
N ILE A 59 9.93 1.08 -18.05
CA ILE A 59 9.89 -0.25 -17.46
C ILE A 59 8.59 -0.95 -17.87
N SER A 60 8.72 -2.16 -18.43
CA SER A 60 7.56 -2.93 -18.86
C SER A 60 6.72 -3.41 -17.67
N LEU A 61 5.41 -3.61 -17.88
CA LEU A 61 4.51 -4.16 -16.87
C LEU A 61 4.98 -5.52 -16.34
N VAL A 62 5.55 -6.36 -17.21
CA VAL A 62 6.12 -7.66 -16.81
C VAL A 62 7.26 -7.47 -15.81
N GLU A 63 8.16 -6.53 -16.04
CA GLU A 63 9.29 -6.28 -15.13
C GLU A 63 8.82 -5.66 -13.80
N LEU A 64 7.87 -4.71 -13.86
CA LEU A 64 7.23 -4.15 -12.66
C LEU A 64 6.59 -5.24 -11.80
N GLY A 65 5.81 -6.14 -12.43
CA GLY A 65 5.18 -7.27 -11.76
C GLY A 65 6.17 -8.29 -11.22
N ARG A 66 7.27 -8.54 -11.94
CA ARG A 66 8.33 -9.46 -11.49
C ARG A 66 9.03 -8.95 -10.23
N ARG A 67 9.34 -7.65 -10.17
CA ARG A 67 9.89 -7.01 -8.97
C ARG A 67 8.96 -7.17 -7.78
N ASP A 68 7.66 -7.01 -8.01
CA ASP A 68 6.66 -7.17 -6.97
C ASP A 68 6.50 -8.61 -6.50
N ALA A 69 6.40 -9.55 -7.44
CA ALA A 69 6.37 -10.97 -7.13
C ALA A 69 7.61 -11.40 -6.32
N THR A 70 8.80 -10.91 -6.70
CA THR A 70 10.05 -11.16 -5.98
C THR A 70 10.02 -10.56 -4.57
N ALA A 71 9.56 -9.32 -4.42
CA ALA A 71 9.43 -8.66 -3.13
C ALA A 71 8.45 -9.40 -2.19
N ARG A 72 7.42 -10.04 -2.75
CA ARG A 72 6.44 -10.87 -2.02
C ARG A 72 6.91 -12.31 -1.80
N GLY A 73 8.07 -12.70 -2.32
CA GLY A 73 8.64 -14.03 -2.18
C GLY A 73 7.97 -15.10 -3.06
N PHE A 74 7.30 -14.70 -4.15
CA PHE A 74 6.82 -15.65 -5.15
C PHE A 74 8.00 -16.19 -5.97
N THR A 75 8.07 -17.52 -6.08
CA THR A 75 9.19 -18.22 -6.73
C THR A 75 8.83 -18.85 -8.07
N SER A 76 7.53 -18.96 -8.39
CA SER A 76 7.03 -19.50 -9.65
C SER A 76 5.85 -18.65 -10.13
N ILE A 77 6.15 -17.63 -10.91
CA ILE A 77 5.17 -16.75 -11.55
C ILE A 77 5.55 -16.60 -13.02
N THR A 78 4.56 -16.67 -13.90
CA THR A 78 4.73 -16.50 -15.35
C THR A 78 4.80 -15.01 -15.70
N ASP A 79 5.32 -14.70 -16.89
CA ASP A 79 5.36 -13.32 -17.39
C ASP A 79 3.96 -12.71 -17.53
N GLN A 80 2.96 -13.53 -17.88
CA GLN A 80 1.58 -13.10 -17.94
C GLN A 80 1.05 -12.70 -16.55
N GLU A 81 1.27 -13.54 -15.53
CA GLU A 81 0.87 -13.24 -14.16
C GLU A 81 1.61 -12.01 -13.60
N CYS A 82 2.88 -11.81 -13.96
CA CYS A 82 3.61 -10.57 -13.67
C CYS A 82 2.95 -9.36 -14.32
N ALA A 83 2.61 -9.41 -15.61
CA ALA A 83 1.92 -8.31 -16.27
C ALA A 83 0.58 -7.99 -15.61
N GLU A 84 -0.20 -9.02 -15.24
CA GLU A 84 -1.49 -8.86 -14.56
C GLU A 84 -1.36 -8.20 -13.18
N LEU A 85 -0.32 -8.54 -12.41
CA LEU A 85 0.01 -7.86 -11.14
C LEU A 85 0.20 -6.35 -11.33
N ALA A 86 1.00 -5.96 -12.32
CA ALA A 86 1.29 -4.55 -12.58
C ALA A 86 0.10 -3.80 -13.22
N THR A 87 -0.74 -4.50 -13.98
CA THR A 87 -1.97 -3.95 -14.57
C THR A 87 -2.95 -3.44 -13.50
N GLY A 88 -2.98 -4.10 -12.34
CA GLY A 88 -3.77 -3.63 -11.20
C GLY A 88 -3.40 -2.21 -10.76
N MET A 89 -2.11 -1.91 -10.70
CA MET A 89 -1.63 -0.56 -10.39
C MET A 89 -1.97 0.42 -11.51
N GLU A 90 -1.77 0.05 -12.77
CA GLU A 90 -2.09 0.95 -13.89
C GLU A 90 -3.56 1.38 -13.88
N ARG A 91 -4.48 0.43 -13.61
CA ARG A 91 -5.92 0.72 -13.44
C ARG A 91 -6.20 1.61 -12.24
N ALA A 92 -5.57 1.34 -11.10
CA ALA A 92 -5.73 2.18 -9.90
C ALA A 92 -5.23 3.61 -10.15
N LEU A 93 -4.25 3.79 -11.03
CA LEU A 93 -3.72 5.09 -11.41
C LEU A 93 -4.46 5.76 -12.57
N GLU A 94 -5.46 5.13 -13.18
CA GLU A 94 -6.23 5.69 -14.29
C GLU A 94 -6.78 7.10 -14.00
N PRO A 95 -7.36 7.39 -12.82
CA PRO A 95 -7.90 8.72 -12.49
C PRO A 95 -6.86 9.83 -12.33
N PHE A 96 -5.58 9.48 -12.16
CA PHE A 96 -4.51 10.41 -11.83
C PHE A 96 -3.78 10.95 -13.07
N ARG A 97 -3.26 12.16 -12.97
CA ARG A 97 -2.40 12.81 -13.98
C ARG A 97 -0.94 12.61 -13.63
N ILE A 98 -0.08 12.67 -14.65
CA ILE A 98 1.37 12.74 -14.44
C ILE A 98 1.69 13.98 -13.61
N GLY A 99 2.49 13.81 -12.56
CA GLY A 99 2.86 14.85 -11.62
C GLY A 99 1.97 14.92 -10.37
N ASP A 100 0.82 14.24 -10.33
CA ASP A 100 -0.01 14.20 -9.13
C ASP A 100 0.75 13.56 -7.97
N LEU A 101 0.65 14.19 -6.79
CA LEU A 101 1.10 13.62 -5.54
C LEU A 101 0.02 12.71 -4.97
N VAL A 102 0.41 11.50 -4.60
CA VAL A 102 -0.49 10.42 -4.21
C VAL A 102 -0.05 9.83 -2.89
N VAL A 103 -1.04 9.53 -2.06
CA VAL A 103 -0.89 8.76 -0.81
C VAL A 103 -1.75 7.51 -0.90
N TYR A 104 -1.51 6.57 0.02
CA TYR A 104 -2.28 5.34 0.09
C TYR A 104 -2.99 5.29 1.45
N LEU A 105 -4.29 5.03 1.46
CA LEU A 105 -5.08 4.92 2.68
C LEU A 105 -6.09 3.79 2.53
N ASP A 106 -6.00 2.81 3.41
CA ASP A 106 -6.97 1.74 3.59
C ASP A 106 -7.41 1.02 2.31
N GLY A 107 -6.46 0.79 1.40
CA GLY A 107 -6.74 0.11 0.14
C GLY A 107 -6.83 1.01 -1.07
N GLU A 108 -6.87 2.32 -0.88
CA GLU A 108 -7.12 3.30 -1.93
C GLU A 108 -5.96 4.26 -2.14
N TYR A 109 -5.66 4.57 -3.40
CA TYR A 109 -4.76 5.67 -3.75
C TYR A 109 -5.57 6.96 -3.82
N LEU A 110 -5.04 8.03 -3.22
CA LEU A 110 -5.75 9.30 -3.10
C LEU A 110 -4.82 10.44 -3.49
N ALA A 111 -5.33 11.41 -4.25
CA ALA A 111 -4.59 12.63 -4.55
C ALA A 111 -4.38 13.42 -3.26
N LEU A 112 -3.15 13.88 -3.02
CA LEU A 112 -2.77 14.50 -1.75
C LEU A 112 -3.62 15.75 -1.43
N ASP A 113 -4.01 16.49 -2.45
CA ASP A 113 -4.82 17.71 -2.33
C ASP A 113 -6.34 17.46 -2.33
N ALA A 114 -6.78 16.21 -2.42
CA ALA A 114 -8.20 15.86 -2.41
C ALA A 114 -8.91 16.39 -1.15
N LYS A 115 -10.13 16.89 -1.35
CA LYS A 115 -10.99 17.46 -0.31
C LYS A 115 -12.32 16.75 -0.26
N ARG A 116 -12.93 16.66 0.93
CA ARG A 116 -14.22 15.98 1.16
C ARG A 116 -14.19 14.55 0.60
N VAL A 117 -13.18 13.81 1.01
CA VAL A 117 -12.88 12.44 0.57
C VAL A 117 -13.80 11.48 1.31
N ARG A 118 -14.58 10.70 0.54
CA ARG A 118 -15.50 9.69 1.05
C ARG A 118 -15.30 8.38 0.32
N PHE A 119 -14.98 7.31 1.05
CA PHE A 119 -14.81 5.98 0.48
C PHE A 119 -14.89 4.90 1.57
N ASP A 120 -15.24 3.69 1.15
CA ASP A 120 -15.10 2.50 1.98
C ASP A 120 -13.74 1.86 1.68
N GLY A 121 -12.87 1.83 2.69
CA GLY A 121 -11.58 1.14 2.61
C GLY A 121 -11.71 -0.36 2.86
N TYR A 122 -10.57 -1.03 3.04
CA TYR A 122 -10.50 -2.45 3.38
C TYR A 122 -10.93 -2.75 4.81
N PHE A 123 -10.89 -1.77 5.72
CA PHE A 123 -11.19 -1.96 7.13
C PHE A 123 -12.22 -0.96 7.64
N ALA A 124 -12.20 0.27 7.14
CA ALA A 124 -13.01 1.36 7.66
C ALA A 124 -13.70 2.18 6.56
N ALA A 125 -14.86 2.76 6.90
CA ALA A 125 -15.49 3.80 6.11
C ALA A 125 -14.86 5.15 6.45
N HIS A 126 -14.39 5.88 5.44
CA HIS A 126 -13.74 7.18 5.62
C HIS A 126 -14.64 8.32 5.12
N ASP A 127 -14.81 9.35 5.96
CA ASP A 127 -15.37 10.65 5.61
C ASP A 127 -14.41 11.71 6.17
N LEU A 128 -13.66 12.36 5.28
CA LEU A 128 -12.53 13.23 5.62
C LEU A 128 -12.63 14.54 4.84
N ASP A 129 -12.64 15.68 5.52
CA ASP A 129 -12.58 16.98 4.85
C ASP A 129 -11.24 17.19 4.14
N VAL A 130 -10.15 16.75 4.77
CA VAL A 130 -8.78 16.75 4.27
C VAL A 130 -8.11 15.44 4.67
N LEU A 131 -7.19 14.96 3.83
CA LEU A 131 -6.39 13.79 4.16
C LEU A 131 -5.41 14.12 5.31
N PRO A 132 -5.30 13.27 6.35
CA PRO A 132 -4.30 13.42 7.40
C PRO A 132 -2.87 13.53 6.84
N HIS A 133 -2.60 12.89 5.70
CA HIS A 133 -1.32 12.98 4.99
C HIS A 133 -1.02 14.37 4.43
N ALA A 134 -2.03 15.14 4.04
CA ALA A 134 -1.84 16.50 3.55
C ALA A 134 -1.53 17.45 4.71
N GLU A 135 -2.24 17.30 5.83
CA GLU A 135 -1.98 18.04 7.07
C GLU A 135 -0.60 17.72 7.65
N ALA A 136 -0.16 16.46 7.50
CA ALA A 136 1.13 16.00 7.99
C ALA A 136 2.35 16.71 7.38
N LEU A 137 2.20 17.37 6.23
CA LEU A 137 3.26 18.21 5.67
C LEU A 137 3.58 19.42 6.56
N GLY A 138 2.59 19.93 7.30
CA GLY A 138 2.76 21.03 8.26
C GLY A 138 2.91 20.55 9.70
N ASP A 139 2.30 19.40 10.05
CA ASP A 139 2.38 18.79 11.38
C ASP A 139 2.42 17.26 11.28
N PRO A 140 3.62 16.64 11.21
CA PRO A 140 3.79 15.20 11.06
C PRO A 140 3.09 14.35 12.13
N GLU A 141 2.84 14.90 13.33
CA GLU A 141 2.17 14.18 14.41
C GLU A 141 0.68 13.94 14.14
N VAL A 142 0.06 14.64 13.17
CA VAL A 142 -1.33 14.43 12.76
C VAL A 142 -1.57 12.96 12.38
N LEU A 143 -0.64 12.32 11.67
CA LEU A 143 -0.80 10.91 11.30
C LEU A 143 -0.91 10.00 12.53
N LEU A 144 -0.10 10.25 13.56
CA LEU A 144 -0.15 9.47 14.79
C LEU A 144 -1.41 9.77 15.60
N ARG A 145 -1.80 11.04 15.73
CA ARG A 145 -3.00 11.42 16.48
C ARG A 145 -4.28 10.96 15.83
N THR A 146 -4.33 10.90 14.49
CA THR A 146 -5.52 10.47 13.75
C THR A 146 -5.48 8.98 13.41
N LEU A 147 -4.50 8.54 12.60
CA LEU A 147 -4.43 7.16 12.13
C LEU A 147 -3.82 6.20 13.16
N GLY A 148 -3.14 6.71 14.18
CA GLY A 148 -2.65 5.90 15.31
C GLY A 148 -3.69 5.75 16.42
N ASP A 149 -4.79 6.48 16.37
CA ASP A 149 -5.89 6.33 17.32
C ASP A 149 -6.72 5.10 16.97
N GLY A 150 -6.81 4.14 17.90
CA GLY A 150 -7.64 2.96 17.74
C GLY A 150 -9.13 3.29 17.60
N ALA A 151 -9.61 4.36 18.27
CA ALA A 151 -11.00 4.78 18.19
C ALA A 151 -11.38 5.23 16.78
N TYR A 152 -10.47 5.94 16.08
CA TYR A 152 -10.68 6.34 14.69
C TYR A 152 -11.11 5.16 13.81
N TRP A 153 -10.40 4.03 13.93
CA TRP A 153 -10.65 2.83 13.13
C TRP A 153 -11.87 2.04 13.60
N LEU A 154 -12.06 1.88 14.92
CA LEU A 154 -13.16 1.07 15.47
C LEU A 154 -14.52 1.71 15.23
N ASP A 155 -14.64 3.03 15.38
CA ASP A 155 -15.89 3.76 15.14
C ASP A 155 -16.31 3.74 13.66
N ARG A 156 -15.36 3.47 12.78
CA ARG A 156 -15.53 3.43 11.32
C ARG A 156 -15.48 2.02 10.77
N GLU A 157 -15.36 0.99 11.62
CA GLU A 157 -15.16 -0.40 11.17
C GLU A 157 -16.32 -0.82 10.24
N LEU A 158 -15.97 -1.27 9.04
CA LEU A 158 -16.97 -1.80 8.12
C LEU A 158 -17.53 -3.13 8.64
N PRO A 159 -18.83 -3.43 8.44
CA PRO A 159 -19.40 -4.71 8.81
C PRO A 159 -18.60 -5.85 8.21
N ARG A 160 -18.37 -6.91 9.00
CA ARG A 160 -17.69 -8.12 8.52
C ARG A 160 -18.50 -8.74 7.39
N SER A 161 -18.08 -8.47 6.16
CA SER A 161 -18.63 -9.09 4.96
C SER A 161 -17.78 -10.31 4.60
N ARG A 162 -18.34 -11.24 3.80
CA ARG A 162 -17.55 -12.39 3.27
C ARG A 162 -16.30 -11.93 2.50
N VAL A 163 -16.32 -10.71 1.95
CA VAL A 163 -15.20 -10.09 1.22
C VAL A 163 -14.13 -9.60 2.20
N HIS A 164 -14.49 -8.97 3.32
CA HIS A 164 -13.56 -8.62 4.40
C HIS A 164 -12.86 -9.86 4.97
N ASP A 165 -13.59 -10.97 5.06
CA ASP A 165 -13.05 -12.28 5.45
C ASP A 165 -12.07 -12.86 4.42
N GLN A 166 -12.27 -12.56 3.13
CA GLN A 166 -11.39 -12.98 2.05
C GLN A 166 -10.12 -12.11 2.02
N ILE A 167 -10.27 -10.78 2.09
CA ILE A 167 -9.15 -9.83 2.14
C ILE A 167 -8.29 -10.08 3.38
N ARG A 168 -8.85 -10.29 4.59
CA ARG A 168 -8.04 -10.65 5.78
C ARG A 168 -7.35 -12.01 5.65
N ARG A 169 -7.98 -13.02 5.02
CA ARG A 169 -7.35 -14.32 4.74
C ARG A 169 -6.22 -14.22 3.69
N HIS A 170 -6.32 -13.27 2.76
CA HIS A 170 -5.34 -13.03 1.69
C HIS A 170 -4.23 -12.06 2.10
N ALA A 171 -4.51 -11.04 2.92
CA ALA A 171 -3.55 -10.11 3.50
C ALA A 171 -2.60 -10.83 4.48
N GLY A 172 -3.11 -11.75 5.30
CA GLY A 172 -2.27 -12.62 6.13
C GLY A 172 -1.53 -13.73 5.37
N ARG A 173 -1.73 -13.86 4.05
CA ARG A 173 -1.16 -14.92 3.20
C ARG A 173 -0.97 -14.47 1.75
N GLY A 174 -0.38 -13.30 1.48
CA GLY A 174 -0.24 -12.67 0.16
C GLY A 174 -0.66 -13.55 -1.04
N GLN A 175 -1.96 -13.57 -1.36
CA GLN A 175 -2.49 -14.45 -2.42
C GLN A 175 -3.44 -13.71 -3.36
N LEU A 176 -3.02 -13.76 -4.62
CA LEU A 176 -3.66 -13.35 -5.87
C LEU A 176 -5.05 -13.99 -6.10
N SER A 177 -5.75 -13.41 -7.08
CA SER A 177 -7.03 -13.80 -7.70
C SER A 177 -7.34 -15.31 -7.76
N PRO A 178 -8.63 -15.72 -7.79
CA PRO A 178 -9.06 -17.12 -7.91
C PRO A 178 -8.45 -17.93 -9.07
N ALA A 179 -7.91 -17.29 -10.10
CA ALA A 179 -7.23 -17.96 -11.22
C ALA A 179 -5.95 -18.74 -10.79
N THR A 180 -5.33 -18.36 -9.68
CA THR A 180 -4.04 -18.92 -9.20
C THR A 180 -4.18 -20.08 -8.20
N ARG A 181 -5.39 -20.62 -7.98
CA ARG A 181 -5.66 -21.58 -6.90
C ARG A 181 -5.03 -22.97 -7.05
N ARG A 182 -4.30 -23.26 -8.14
CA ARG A 182 -3.67 -24.58 -8.40
C ARG A 182 -2.20 -24.69 -7.99
N LEU A 183 -1.62 -23.70 -7.32
CA LEU A 183 -0.20 -23.73 -6.94
C LEU A 183 -0.03 -23.56 -5.42
N ARG A 184 -0.25 -24.64 -4.66
CA ARG A 184 0.31 -24.78 -3.30
C ARG A 184 0.97 -26.16 -3.17
N ALA A 185 2.24 -26.16 -2.79
CA ALA A 185 2.92 -27.29 -2.15
C ALA A 185 3.36 -26.87 -0.72
N PRO A 186 3.57 -27.83 0.20
CA PRO A 186 3.48 -27.60 1.63
C PRO A 186 4.80 -27.14 2.25
N GLY A 187 4.71 -26.34 3.31
CA GLY A 187 5.76 -26.26 4.33
C GLY A 187 6.75 -25.11 4.20
N ALA A 188 6.35 -23.93 4.66
CA ALA A 188 7.27 -22.97 5.26
C ALA A 188 6.53 -22.20 6.36
N ARG A 189 6.70 -22.61 7.62
CA ARG A 189 6.26 -21.83 8.77
C ARG A 189 7.35 -20.79 9.06
N SER A 190 7.26 -19.61 8.47
CA SER A 190 7.90 -18.42 9.05
C SER A 190 6.94 -17.83 10.08
N ARG A 191 7.34 -17.83 11.35
CA ARG A 191 6.60 -17.16 12.42
C ARG A 191 6.63 -15.64 12.15
N PRO A 192 5.53 -14.90 12.37
CA PRO A 192 5.56 -13.44 12.33
C PRO A 192 6.48 -12.95 13.45
N ARG A 193 7.47 -12.10 13.12
CA ARG A 193 8.20 -11.34 14.14
C ARG A 193 7.26 -10.27 14.68
N THR A 194 6.78 -10.47 15.90
CA THR A 194 6.02 -9.44 16.61
C THR A 194 6.95 -8.26 16.92
N CYS A 195 6.60 -7.07 16.45
CA CYS A 195 7.17 -5.82 16.95
C CYS A 195 6.76 -5.68 18.42
N ARG A 196 7.69 -5.96 19.34
CA ARG A 196 7.55 -5.55 20.74
C ARG A 196 8.00 -4.09 20.87
N PRO A 197 7.25 -3.22 21.55
CA PRO A 197 7.73 -1.89 21.86
C PRO A 197 8.94 -2.00 22.80
N ARG A 198 10.01 -1.25 22.49
CA ARG A 198 11.14 -1.05 23.41
C ARG A 198 10.61 -0.31 24.63
N ARG A 199 10.75 -0.90 25.83
CA ARG A 199 10.61 -0.16 27.08
C ARG A 199 11.73 0.89 27.14
N ALA A 200 11.35 2.15 27.30
CA ALA A 200 12.27 3.21 27.69
C ALA A 200 12.82 2.85 29.09
N GLY A 201 14.15 2.96 29.23
CA GLY A 201 14.84 2.99 30.52
C GLY A 201 15.06 4.43 30.95
#